data_AF-A0A485M7R4-F1
#
_entry.id   AF-A0A485M7R4-F1
#
_cell.length_a   1.000
_cell.length_b   1.000
_cell.length_c   1.000
_cell.angle_alpha   90.00
_cell.angle_beta   90.00
_cell.angle_gamma   90.00
#
_symmetry.space_group_name_H-M   'P 1'
#
loop_
_entity.id
_entity.type
_entity.pdbx_description
1 polymer ?
#
loop_
_entity_poly.entity_id
_entity_poly.type
_entity_poly.pdbx_seq_one_letter_code
_entity_poly.pdbx_strand_id
1 'polypeptide(L)' 'MPTQALLPMLLLSVLLLQAQGGHCKLNRMQGLKACEKKPSVYLCSNHCSYFLKCPKANTVCCSTFCGNVCMSLQ' A
#
# COMPACT_ATOMS: atom_id res chain seq x y z
N MET A 1 24.32 -5.11 -38.98
CA MET A 1 23.27 -4.49 -38.14
C MET A 1 22.51 -5.60 -37.44
N PRO A 2 22.70 -5.84 -36.13
CA PRO A 2 22.15 -7.01 -35.45
C PRO A 2 20.72 -6.71 -34.98
N THR A 3 19.79 -6.51 -35.91
CA THR A 3 18.36 -6.32 -35.58
C THR A 3 17.70 -7.61 -35.07
N GLN A 4 18.35 -8.74 -35.29
CA GLN A 4 17.85 -10.08 -34.96
C GLN A 4 17.86 -10.39 -33.44
N ALA A 5 18.64 -9.65 -32.65
CA ALA A 5 18.71 -9.81 -31.19
C ALA A 5 17.72 -8.91 -30.41
N LEU A 6 17.14 -7.90 -31.07
CA LEU A 6 16.20 -6.97 -30.42
C LEU A 6 14.84 -7.61 -30.14
N LEU A 7 14.36 -8.44 -31.07
CA LEU A 7 13.06 -9.11 -30.95
C LEU A 7 12.99 -10.07 -29.74
N PRO A 8 13.96 -10.98 -29.51
CA PRO A 8 13.91 -11.87 -28.36
C PRO A 8 14.09 -11.13 -27.02
N MET A 9 14.88 -10.05 -27.00
CA MET A 9 15.03 -9.21 -25.80
C MET A 9 13.73 -8.47 -25.43
N LEU A 10 13.00 -7.97 -26.43
CA LEU A 10 11.70 -7.32 -26.22
C LEU A 10 10.63 -8.32 -25.77
N LEU A 11 10.66 -9.55 -26.29
CA LEU A 11 9.72 -10.59 -25.90
C LEU A 11 9.95 -11.03 -24.43
N LEU A 12 11.22 -11.13 -24.02
CA LEU A 12 11.59 -11.50 -22.65
C LEU A 12 11.17 -10.44 -21.62
N SER A 13 11.32 -9.15 -21.95
CA SER A 13 10.96 -8.06 -21.05
C SER A 13 9.44 -7.97 -20.82
N VAL A 14 8.63 -8.20 -21.85
CA VAL A 14 7.16 -8.27 -21.71
C VAL A 14 6.73 -9.46 -20.86
N LEU A 15 7.40 -10.62 -21.01
CA LEU A 15 7.09 -11.83 -20.24
C LEU A 15 7.39 -11.65 -18.74
N LEU A 16 8.50 -10.98 -18.41
CA LEU A 16 8.88 -10.69 -17.02
C LEU A 16 7.96 -9.65 -16.37
N LEU A 17 7.41 -8.71 -17.14
CA LEU A 17 6.52 -7.67 -16.61
C LEU A 17 5.17 -8.23 -16.15
N GLN A 18 4.69 -9.31 -16.78
CA GLN A 18 3.41 -9.95 -16.42
C GLN A 18 3.44 -10.63 -15.04
N ALA A 19 4.63 -10.94 -14.50
CA ALA A 19 4.77 -11.59 -13.19
C ALA A 19 4.66 -10.63 -11.98
N GLN A 20 4.54 -9.32 -12.20
CA GLN A 20 4.44 -8.33 -11.11
C GLN A 20 3.00 -8.02 -10.65
N GLY A 21 1.99 -8.69 -11.21
CA GLY A 21 0.58 -8.48 -10.86
C GLY A 21 0.15 -9.18 -9.58
N GLY A 22 0.68 -8.77 -8.42
CA GLY A 22 0.21 -9.25 -7.12
C GLY A 22 -1.22 -8.77 -6.80
N HIS A 23 -2.07 -9.65 -6.24
CA HIS A 23 -3.43 -9.31 -5.78
C HIS A 23 -3.41 -8.19 -4.72
N CYS A 24 -3.45 -6.93 -5.15
CA CYS A 24 -3.49 -5.75 -4.28
C CYS A 24 -4.90 -5.14 -4.17
N LYS A 25 -5.96 -5.92 -3.91
CA LYS A 25 -7.33 -5.39 -4.07
C LYS A 25 -8.22 -5.37 -2.84
N LEU A 26 -8.06 -6.23 -1.84
CA LEU A 26 -9.01 -6.26 -0.71
C LEU A 26 -8.65 -5.29 0.44
N ASN A 27 -7.39 -5.31 0.92
CA ASN A 27 -6.97 -4.48 2.08
C ASN A 27 -7.01 -2.96 1.81
N ARG A 28 -6.84 -2.54 0.54
CA ARG A 28 -6.84 -1.11 0.20
C ARG A 28 -8.23 -0.48 0.38
N MET A 29 -9.30 -1.21 0.08
CA MET A 29 -10.67 -0.68 0.20
C MET A 29 -11.12 -0.56 1.66
N GLN A 30 -10.78 -1.53 2.51
CA GLN A 30 -11.07 -1.46 3.95
C GLN A 30 -10.25 -0.34 4.63
N GLY A 31 -8.99 -0.19 4.23
CA GLY A 31 -8.14 0.90 4.71
C GLY A 31 -8.70 2.29 4.41
N LEU A 32 -9.26 2.51 3.20
CA LEU A 32 -9.88 3.80 2.86
C LEU A 32 -11.06 4.14 3.77
N LYS A 33 -11.97 3.18 4.02
CA LYS A 33 -13.13 3.41 4.90
C LYS A 33 -12.73 3.72 6.34
N ALA A 34 -11.68 3.07 6.83
CA ALA A 34 -11.14 3.34 8.16
C ALA A 34 -10.60 4.77 8.30
N CYS A 35 -9.98 5.30 7.24
CA CYS A 35 -9.40 6.65 7.22
C CYS A 35 -10.42 7.78 7.00
N GLU A 36 -11.66 7.45 6.57
CA GLU A 36 -12.73 8.45 6.42
C GLU A 36 -13.28 8.89 7.79
N LYS A 37 -13.24 7.99 8.79
CA LYS A 37 -13.68 8.30 10.15
C LYS A 37 -12.70 9.28 10.80
N LYS A 38 -13.21 10.31 11.46
CA LYS A 38 -12.37 11.17 12.31
C LYS A 38 -11.83 10.36 13.49
N PRO A 39 -10.51 10.31 13.72
CA PRO A 39 -9.97 9.61 14.87
C PRO A 39 -10.39 10.31 16.17
N SER A 40 -10.57 9.53 17.23
CA SER A 40 -10.64 10.07 18.57
C SER A 40 -9.29 10.70 18.95
N VAL A 41 -9.31 11.71 19.81
CA VAL A 41 -8.09 12.42 20.24
C VAL A 41 -7.08 11.48 20.91
N TYR A 42 -7.53 10.42 21.59
CA TYR A 42 -6.64 9.43 22.22
C TYR A 42 -5.79 8.66 21.19
N LEU A 43 -6.25 8.52 19.95
CA LEU A 43 -5.49 7.84 18.89
C LEU A 43 -4.34 8.70 18.35
N CYS A 44 -4.30 10.00 18.66
CA CYS A 44 -3.23 10.87 18.22
C CYS A 44 -1.86 10.48 18.80
N SER A 45 -1.83 9.72 19.89
CA SER A 45 -0.59 9.15 20.45
C SER A 45 -0.05 7.96 19.64
N ASN A 46 -0.88 7.34 18.79
CA ASN A 46 -0.57 6.10 18.07
C ASN A 46 -0.05 6.39 16.67
N HIS A 47 1.07 7.08 16.58
CA HIS A 47 1.67 7.48 15.32
C HIS A 47 2.16 6.30 14.47
N CYS A 48 2.10 6.48 13.16
CA CYS A 48 2.69 5.56 12.18
C CYS A 48 3.41 6.33 11.09
N SER A 49 4.33 5.63 10.41
CA SER A 49 5.05 6.17 9.27
C SER A 49 5.40 5.06 8.29
N TYR A 50 6.14 5.41 7.23
CA TYR A 50 6.68 4.41 6.33
C TYR A 50 7.54 3.36 7.09
N PHE A 51 8.34 3.81 8.06
CA PHE A 51 9.24 2.98 8.86
C PHE A 51 8.58 2.41 10.13
N LEU A 52 7.65 3.17 10.74
CA LEU A 52 6.93 2.74 11.94
C LEU A 52 5.55 2.19 11.54
N LYS A 53 5.46 0.87 11.37
CA LYS A 53 4.19 0.20 11.06
C LYS A 53 3.28 0.15 12.29
N CYS A 54 1.98 0.06 12.03
CA CYS A 54 1.01 -0.14 13.11
C CYS A 54 1.20 -1.52 13.76
N PRO A 55 1.24 -1.60 15.10
CA PRO A 55 1.57 -2.84 15.80
C PRO A 55 0.44 -3.88 15.76
N LYS A 56 -0.80 -3.45 15.49
CA LYS A 56 -1.98 -4.33 15.45
C LYS A 56 -2.30 -4.74 14.02
N ALA A 57 -2.53 -6.03 13.78
CA ALA A 57 -2.83 -6.58 12.45
C ALA A 57 -4.07 -5.94 11.78
N ASN A 58 -5.09 -5.56 12.56
CA ASN A 58 -6.33 -4.97 12.06
C ASN A 58 -6.32 -3.44 12.07
N THR A 59 -5.16 -2.83 11.84
CA THR A 59 -5.03 -1.37 11.80
C THR A 59 -4.31 -0.91 10.54
N VAL A 60 -4.69 0.29 10.10
CA VAL A 60 -4.14 0.95 8.92
C VAL A 60 -3.60 2.32 9.31
N CYS A 61 -2.53 2.75 8.66
CA CYS A 61 -1.97 4.07 8.85
C CYS A 61 -2.76 5.10 8.04
N CYS A 62 -3.45 6.02 8.71
CA CYS A 62 -4.30 7.04 8.11
C CYS A 62 -3.69 8.43 8.31
N SER A 63 -3.80 9.29 7.30
CA SER A 63 -3.49 10.71 7.44
C SER A 63 -4.68 11.44 8.06
N THR A 64 -4.46 12.14 9.17
CA THR A 64 -5.50 12.76 9.98
C THR A 64 -5.10 14.16 10.44
N PHE A 65 -5.97 14.84 11.21
CA PHE A 65 -5.70 16.18 11.72
C PHE A 65 -4.50 16.26 12.70
N CYS A 66 -4.14 15.15 13.33
CA CYS A 66 -2.96 15.06 14.21
C CYS A 66 -1.77 14.35 13.54
N GLY A 67 -1.78 14.23 12.21
CA GLY A 67 -0.75 13.53 11.42
C GLY A 67 -1.12 12.08 11.12
N ASN A 68 -0.11 11.27 10.79
CA ASN A 68 -0.29 9.86 10.45
C ASN A 68 -0.46 9.02 11.72
N VAL A 69 -1.60 8.35 11.86
CA VAL A 69 -1.94 7.53 13.04
C VAL A 69 -2.61 6.22 12.66
N CYS A 70 -2.50 5.22 13.54
CA CYS A 70 -3.10 3.91 13.34
C CYS A 70 -4.59 3.92 13.66
N MET A 71 -5.42 3.62 12.66
CA MET A 71 -6.87 3.46 12.78
C MET A 71 -7.30 2.01 12.61
N SER A 72 -8.36 1.60 13.31
CA SER A 72 -8.93 0.25 13.19
C SER A 72 -9.68 0.07 11.87
N LEU A 73 -9.58 -1.11 11.27
CA LEU A 73 -10.32 -1.48 10.04
C LEU A 73 -11.83 -1.78 10.27
N GLN A 74 -12.33 -1.52 11.48
CA GLN A 74 -13.68 -1.85 11.96
C GLN A 74 -14.73 -0.79 11.61
#